data_AF-A0A3B9G3U7-F1
#
_entry.id   AF-A0A3B9G3U7-F1
#
_cell.length_a   1.000
_cell.length_b   1.000
_cell.length_c   1.000
_cell.angle_alpha   90.00
_cell.angle_beta   90.00
_cell.angle_gamma   90.00
#
_symmetry.space_group_name_H-M   'P 1'
#
loop_
_entity.id
_entity.type
_entity.pdbx_description
1 polymer ?
#
loop_
_entity_poly.entity_id
_entity_poly.type
_entity_poly.pdbx_seq_one_letter_code
_entity_poly.pdbx_strand_id
1 'polypeptide(L)'
;MRGSPEERAAVRRSFYKMNKKEKFEYILTYYKLPIFTAFVVLAVGISSLVHTLTRKEPVLYTGYVNTVFGEDMTQKLTDDFLNDIGLNLKKNEILVYKDLYIDEDASIADHQYVYASKMKILGAINAKQMDIVLMNDNAYSQMSSSGLLMDMNTVLKNDAQLYEDLSPYLTEGTVILEDNSIEFKLNEADTYEAVTEQQLNAVDVSEFPVFRNAGIDGNLYIGVIGNTPRIEKVQAFLAYLLNAE
;
A
#
# COMPACT_ATOMS: atom_id res chain seq x y z
N MET A 1 -20.45 -38.49 -32.15
CA MET A 1 -20.42 -39.57 -33.16
C MET A 1 -19.39 -39.23 -34.23
N ARG A 2 -18.42 -40.10 -34.47
CA ARG A 2 -17.28 -39.87 -35.38
C ARG A 2 -17.59 -40.64 -36.68
N GLY A 3 -17.94 -39.97 -37.77
CA GLY A 3 -18.44 -40.57 -39.03
C GLY A 3 -17.54 -41.62 -39.68
N SER A 4 -18.09 -42.39 -40.62
CA SER A 4 -17.44 -43.50 -41.34
C SER A 4 -16.16 -43.05 -42.07
N PRO A 5 -15.15 -43.93 -42.26
CA PRO A 5 -13.93 -43.61 -43.02
C PRO A 5 -14.20 -43.02 -44.42
N GLU A 6 -15.27 -43.47 -45.07
CA GLU A 6 -15.68 -42.98 -46.40
C GLU A 6 -16.30 -41.58 -46.35
N GLU A 7 -17.12 -41.27 -45.34
CA GLU A 7 -17.69 -39.94 -45.14
C GLU A 7 -16.60 -38.90 -44.88
N ARG A 8 -15.58 -39.26 -44.08
CA ARG A 8 -14.41 -38.40 -43.85
C ARG A 8 -13.56 -38.24 -45.11
N ALA A 9 -13.53 -39.23 -46.00
CA ALA A 9 -12.81 -39.13 -47.28
C ALA A 9 -13.58 -38.25 -48.28
N ALA A 10 -14.91 -38.33 -48.31
CA ALA A 10 -15.77 -37.50 -49.16
C ALA A 10 -15.72 -36.01 -48.76
N VAL A 11 -15.78 -35.71 -47.45
CA VAL A 11 -15.64 -34.33 -46.91
C VAL A 11 -14.26 -33.74 -47.23
N ARG A 12 -13.20 -34.55 -47.18
CA ARG A 12 -11.84 -34.09 -47.55
C ARG A 12 -11.71 -33.81 -49.05
N ARG A 13 -12.34 -34.62 -49.91
CA ARG A 13 -12.33 -34.40 -51.37
C ARG A 13 -13.14 -33.17 -51.80
N SER A 14 -14.27 -32.88 -51.15
CA SER A 14 -15.05 -31.66 -51.43
C SER A 14 -14.31 -30.40 -50.98
N PHE A 15 -13.65 -30.43 -49.82
CA PHE A 15 -12.82 -29.32 -49.34
C PHE A 15 -11.64 -29.00 -50.28
N TYR A 16 -11.00 -30.02 -50.86
CA TYR A 16 -9.89 -29.81 -51.82
C TYR A 16 -10.32 -29.18 -53.15
N LYS A 17 -11.57 -29.41 -53.57
CA LYS A 17 -12.13 -28.88 -54.84
C LYS A 17 -12.71 -27.46 -54.74
N MET A 18 -12.86 -26.92 -53.53
CA MET A 18 -13.43 -25.59 -53.29
C MET A 18 -12.44 -24.46 -53.61
N ASN A 19 -12.95 -23.37 -54.20
CA ASN A 19 -12.21 -22.13 -54.42
C ASN A 19 -11.95 -21.42 -53.06
N LYS A 20 -10.96 -20.52 -53.00
CA LYS A 20 -10.58 -19.76 -51.80
C LYS A 20 -11.76 -19.05 -51.12
N LYS A 21 -12.73 -18.56 -51.89
CA LYS A 21 -13.95 -17.91 -51.37
C LYS A 21 -14.88 -18.90 -50.65
N GLU A 22 -15.13 -20.06 -51.25
CA GLU A 22 -16.01 -21.10 -50.68
C GLU A 22 -15.39 -21.72 -49.42
N LYS A 23 -14.07 -21.86 -49.40
CA LYS A 23 -13.33 -22.29 -48.19
C LYS A 23 -13.50 -21.29 -47.04
N PHE A 24 -13.46 -20.00 -47.33
CA PHE A 24 -13.67 -18.96 -46.32
C PHE A 24 -15.11 -18.97 -45.77
N GLU A 25 -16.11 -19.06 -46.65
CA GLU A 25 -17.52 -19.18 -46.25
C GLU A 25 -17.79 -20.46 -45.43
N TYR A 26 -17.18 -21.58 -45.81
CA TYR A 26 -17.26 -22.83 -45.07
C TYR A 26 -16.66 -22.71 -43.65
N ILE A 27 -15.48 -22.10 -43.54
CA ILE A 27 -14.81 -21.87 -42.25
C ILE A 27 -15.67 -20.97 -41.35
N LEU A 28 -16.21 -19.86 -41.88
CA LEU A 28 -17.08 -18.99 -41.10
C LEU A 28 -18.39 -19.68 -40.70
N THR A 29 -18.98 -20.49 -41.57
CA THR A 29 -20.27 -21.13 -41.28
C THR A 29 -20.15 -22.19 -40.18
N TYR A 30 -19.11 -23.04 -40.24
CA TYR A 30 -18.95 -24.18 -39.32
C TYR A 30 -18.05 -23.88 -38.11
N TYR A 31 -17.09 -22.97 -38.23
CA TYR A 31 -16.11 -22.69 -37.17
C TYR A 31 -16.25 -21.29 -36.55
N LYS A 32 -17.30 -20.51 -36.84
CA LYS A 32 -17.53 -19.20 -36.19
C LYS A 32 -17.44 -19.25 -34.67
N LEU A 33 -18.03 -20.28 -34.04
CA LEU A 33 -18.05 -20.40 -32.58
C LEU A 33 -16.67 -20.80 -32.04
N PRO A 34 -16.00 -21.85 -32.54
CA PRO A 34 -14.61 -22.14 -32.17
C PRO A 34 -13.62 -20.98 -32.40
N ILE A 35 -13.75 -20.26 -33.52
CA ILE A 35 -12.92 -19.09 -33.85
C ILE A 35 -13.16 -17.97 -32.85
N PHE A 36 -14.42 -17.64 -32.56
CA PHE A 36 -14.78 -16.66 -31.54
C PHE A 36 -14.23 -17.04 -30.17
N THR A 37 -14.39 -18.30 -29.74
CA THR A 37 -13.83 -18.79 -28.47
C THR A 37 -12.31 -18.68 -28.45
N ALA A 38 -11.62 -19.02 -29.53
CA ALA A 38 -10.17 -18.87 -29.64
C ALA A 38 -9.74 -17.40 -29.51
N PHE A 39 -10.47 -16.46 -30.12
CA PHE A 39 -10.22 -15.03 -29.96
C PHE A 39 -10.43 -14.55 -28.53
N VAL A 40 -11.48 -15.01 -27.84
CA VAL A 40 -11.72 -14.66 -26.43
C VAL A 40 -10.57 -15.18 -25.54
N VAL A 41 -10.16 -16.43 -25.72
CA VAL A 41 -9.02 -17.01 -24.97
C VAL A 41 -7.73 -16.25 -25.26
N LEU A 42 -7.48 -15.90 -26.53
CA LEU A 42 -6.33 -15.10 -26.92
C LEU A 42 -6.37 -13.70 -26.26
N ALA A 43 -7.52 -13.04 -26.27
CA ALA A 43 -7.68 -11.71 -25.68
C ALA A 43 -7.43 -11.74 -24.15
N VAL A 44 -7.96 -12.75 -23.45
CA VAL A 44 -7.69 -12.96 -22.02
C VAL A 44 -6.21 -13.24 -21.78
N GLY A 45 -5.58 -14.08 -22.60
CA GLY A 45 -4.15 -14.38 -22.51
C GLY A 45 -3.27 -13.15 -22.72
N ILE A 46 -3.55 -12.36 -23.75
CA ILE A 46 -2.85 -11.09 -24.03
C ILE A 46 -3.06 -10.11 -22.88
N SER A 47 -4.29 -9.94 -22.39
CA SER A 47 -4.58 -9.04 -21.27
C SER A 47 -3.83 -9.45 -20.00
N SER A 48 -3.79 -10.74 -19.67
CA SER A 48 -3.05 -11.26 -18.52
C SER A 48 -1.53 -11.05 -18.66
N LEU A 49 -0.97 -11.29 -19.86
CA LEU A 49 0.43 -11.02 -20.16
C LEU A 49 0.77 -9.54 -20.02
N VAL A 50 -0.04 -8.66 -20.63
CA VAL A 50 0.14 -7.20 -20.53
C VAL A 50 0.08 -6.80 -19.07
N HIS A 51 -0.95 -7.22 -18.33
CA HIS A 51 -1.12 -6.87 -16.93
C HIS A 51 0.07 -7.32 -16.06
N THR A 52 0.62 -8.51 -16.32
CA THR A 52 1.79 -9.01 -15.58
C THR A 52 3.05 -8.23 -15.94
N LEU A 53 3.23 -7.88 -17.22
CA LEU A 53 4.39 -7.13 -17.70
C LEU A 53 4.36 -5.64 -17.32
N THR A 54 3.17 -5.06 -17.11
CA THR A 54 2.99 -3.65 -16.72
C THR A 54 2.80 -3.46 -15.21
N ARG A 55 2.83 -4.53 -14.41
CA ARG A 55 2.77 -4.42 -12.95
C ARG A 55 4.05 -3.76 -12.46
N LYS A 56 3.89 -2.68 -11.70
CA LYS A 56 4.97 -2.08 -10.94
C LYS A 56 5.18 -2.88 -9.65
N GLU A 57 6.42 -2.93 -9.21
CA GLU A 57 6.83 -3.53 -7.95
C GLU A 57 6.74 -2.46 -6.84
N PRO A 58 5.94 -2.71 -5.79
CA PRO A 58 5.85 -1.78 -4.66
C PRO A 58 7.15 -1.80 -3.84
N VAL A 59 7.83 -0.66 -3.81
CA VAL A 59 9.10 -0.48 -3.07
C VAL A 59 8.82 -0.14 -1.61
N LEU A 60 7.77 0.64 -1.36
CA LEU A 60 7.34 1.10 -0.05
C LEU A 60 5.83 1.30 -0.03
N TYR A 61 5.22 1.07 1.13
CA TYR A 61 3.82 1.34 1.40
C TYR A 61 3.72 2.43 2.46
N THR A 62 3.06 3.54 2.12
CA THR A 62 2.90 4.70 2.99
C THR A 62 1.43 4.99 3.26
N GLY A 63 1.09 5.43 4.46
CA GLY A 63 -0.25 5.87 4.83
C GLY A 63 -0.27 7.34 5.27
N TYR A 64 -1.24 8.10 4.79
CA TYR A 64 -1.49 9.47 5.26
C TYR A 64 -2.66 9.44 6.25
N VAL A 65 -2.37 9.50 7.54
CA VAL A 65 -3.34 9.33 8.63
C VAL A 65 -3.62 10.67 9.29
N ASN A 66 -4.88 11.10 9.27
CA ASN A 66 -5.30 12.43 9.74
C ASN A 66 -4.53 13.59 9.07
N THR A 67 -3.99 13.36 7.87
CA THR A 67 -3.30 14.37 7.07
C THR A 67 -3.62 14.17 5.60
N VAL A 68 -3.59 15.26 4.83
CA VAL A 68 -3.89 15.28 3.40
C VAL A 68 -2.81 16.05 2.68
N PHE A 69 -2.23 15.40 1.66
CA PHE A 69 -1.23 16.00 0.79
C PHE A 69 -1.77 16.17 -0.62
N GLY A 70 -1.46 17.32 -1.23
CA GLY A 70 -1.72 17.57 -2.65
C GLY A 70 -0.92 16.66 -3.57
N GLU A 71 -1.18 16.75 -4.87
CA GLU A 71 -0.49 15.94 -5.88
C GLU A 71 1.01 16.23 -5.92
N ASP A 72 1.41 17.50 -5.92
CA ASP A 72 2.83 17.91 -5.93
C ASP A 72 3.61 17.30 -4.76
N MET A 73 3.05 17.41 -3.54
CA MET A 73 3.66 16.83 -2.35
C MET A 73 3.67 15.29 -2.43
N THR A 74 2.58 14.69 -2.89
CA THR A 74 2.54 13.24 -3.09
C THR A 74 3.64 12.80 -4.05
N GLN A 75 3.87 13.52 -5.15
CA GLN A 75 4.92 13.20 -6.11
C GLN A 75 6.32 13.26 -5.47
N LYS A 76 6.59 14.27 -4.63
CA LYS A 76 7.86 14.36 -3.89
C LYS A 76 8.08 13.15 -2.99
N LEU A 77 7.03 12.75 -2.28
CA LEU A 77 7.06 11.59 -1.38
C LEU A 77 7.01 10.23 -2.11
N THR A 78 6.80 10.21 -3.43
CA THR A 78 6.74 8.98 -4.22
C THR A 78 7.80 8.92 -5.32
N ASP A 79 7.56 9.63 -6.42
CA ASP A 79 8.30 9.47 -7.66
C ASP A 79 9.70 10.09 -7.54
N ASP A 80 9.80 11.22 -6.85
CA ASP A 80 11.08 11.91 -6.67
C ASP A 80 12.00 11.11 -5.76
N PHE A 81 11.48 10.53 -4.67
CA PHE A 81 12.22 9.56 -3.87
C PHE A 81 12.70 8.37 -4.69
N LEU A 82 11.82 7.75 -5.50
CA LEU A 82 12.22 6.60 -6.33
C LEU A 82 13.33 6.97 -7.32
N ASN A 83 13.27 8.16 -7.89
CA ASN A 83 14.32 8.67 -8.77
C ASN A 83 15.64 8.92 -8.01
N ASP A 84 15.57 9.47 -6.80
CA ASP A 84 16.72 9.73 -5.92
C ASP A 84 17.50 8.45 -5.63
N ILE A 85 16.78 7.36 -5.31
CA ILE A 85 17.40 6.04 -5.09
C ILE A 85 17.66 5.26 -6.40
N GLY A 86 17.52 5.91 -7.57
CA GLY A 86 17.89 5.37 -8.89
C GLY A 86 16.93 4.29 -9.44
N LEU A 87 15.70 4.21 -8.95
CA LEU A 87 14.70 3.24 -9.40
C LEU A 87 13.84 3.75 -10.56
N ASN A 88 13.52 2.85 -11.49
CA ASN A 88 12.74 3.19 -12.67
C ASN A 88 11.24 3.23 -12.34
N LEU A 89 10.59 4.39 -12.50
CA LEU A 89 9.17 4.64 -12.25
C LEU A 89 8.19 3.79 -13.11
N LYS A 90 8.67 3.22 -14.23
CA LYS A 90 7.87 2.29 -15.05
C LYS A 90 7.80 0.89 -14.43
N LYS A 91 8.75 0.56 -13.56
CA LYS A 91 8.87 -0.76 -12.92
C LYS A 91 8.58 -0.72 -11.43
N ASN A 92 8.71 0.44 -10.79
CA ASN A 92 8.62 0.59 -9.35
C ASN A 92 7.60 1.67 -8.98
N GLU A 93 6.98 1.51 -7.84
CA GLU A 93 6.08 2.51 -7.27
C GLU A 93 6.14 2.55 -5.74
N ILE A 94 5.72 3.67 -5.16
CA ILE A 94 5.29 3.75 -3.77
C ILE A 94 3.77 3.70 -3.75
N LEU A 95 3.21 2.80 -2.95
CA LEU A 95 1.77 2.70 -2.76
C LEU A 95 1.35 3.58 -1.58
N VAL A 96 0.44 4.52 -1.84
CA VAL A 96 -0.04 5.50 -0.86
C VAL A 96 -1.47 5.18 -0.46
N TYR A 97 -1.71 4.91 0.82
CA TYR A 97 -3.04 4.87 1.40
C TYR A 97 -3.44 6.28 1.85
N LYS A 98 -4.32 6.89 1.06
CA LYS A 98 -4.94 8.19 1.37
C LYS A 98 -6.24 8.02 2.15
N ASP A 99 -6.72 9.14 2.67
CA ASP A 99 -7.98 9.28 3.39
C ASP A 99 -8.07 8.31 4.59
N LEU A 100 -6.94 8.18 5.31
CA LEU A 100 -6.90 7.42 6.54
C LEU A 100 -7.21 8.35 7.72
N TYR A 101 -8.07 7.88 8.61
CA TYR A 101 -8.56 8.66 9.74
C TYR A 101 -8.64 7.78 10.99
N ILE A 102 -8.01 8.22 12.06
CA ILE A 102 -8.01 7.56 13.37
C ILE A 102 -8.43 8.61 14.40
N ASP A 103 -9.52 8.32 15.10
CA ASP A 103 -10.05 9.14 16.19
C ASP A 103 -10.94 8.30 17.09
N GLU A 104 -10.39 7.83 18.21
CA GLU A 104 -11.11 7.00 19.19
C GLU A 104 -12.20 7.77 19.94
N ASP A 105 -12.15 9.10 19.94
CA ASP A 105 -13.13 9.99 20.55
C ASP A 105 -14.14 10.56 19.54
N ALA A 106 -14.16 10.04 18.31
CA ALA A 106 -15.02 10.53 17.25
C ALA A 106 -16.51 10.48 17.60
N SER A 107 -17.28 11.40 17.02
CA SER A 107 -18.73 11.44 17.17
C SER A 107 -19.40 10.22 16.52
N ILE A 108 -20.57 9.79 17.01
CA ILE A 108 -21.34 8.66 16.46
C ILE A 108 -21.57 8.79 14.94
N ALA A 109 -21.69 10.02 14.42
CA ALA A 109 -21.87 10.26 12.98
C ALA A 109 -20.62 9.84 12.17
N ASP A 110 -19.44 9.95 12.76
CA ASP A 110 -18.15 9.66 12.13
C ASP A 110 -17.64 8.24 12.45
N HIS A 111 -18.25 7.54 13.42
CA HIS A 111 -17.86 6.18 13.83
C HIS A 111 -17.71 5.22 12.66
N GLN A 112 -18.62 5.25 11.69
CA GLN A 112 -18.55 4.32 10.55
C GLN A 112 -17.32 4.58 9.68
N TYR A 113 -16.97 5.85 9.48
CA TYR A 113 -15.80 6.26 8.71
C TYR A 113 -14.50 5.92 9.46
N VAL A 114 -14.40 6.29 10.74
CA VAL A 114 -13.28 5.95 11.62
C VAL A 114 -13.06 4.43 11.65
N TYR A 115 -14.13 3.66 11.85
CA TYR A 115 -14.04 2.21 11.92
C TYR A 115 -13.55 1.59 10.59
N ALA A 116 -14.11 2.01 9.45
CA ALA A 116 -13.67 1.54 8.14
C ALA A 116 -12.19 1.88 7.89
N SER A 117 -11.75 3.06 8.33
CA SER A 117 -10.37 3.50 8.19
C SER A 117 -9.41 2.72 9.08
N LYS A 118 -9.77 2.51 10.36
CA LYS A 118 -9.02 1.65 11.29
C LYS A 118 -8.91 0.21 10.76
N MET A 119 -9.99 -0.35 10.18
CA MET A 119 -9.94 -1.65 9.52
C MET A 119 -8.96 -1.68 8.33
N LYS A 120 -8.94 -0.62 7.52
CA LYS A 120 -8.04 -0.50 6.36
C LYS A 120 -6.58 -0.44 6.80
N ILE A 121 -6.28 0.35 7.85
CA ILE A 121 -4.94 0.44 8.45
C ILE A 121 -4.49 -0.91 8.99
N LEU A 122 -5.27 -1.52 9.88
CA LEU A 122 -4.93 -2.82 10.47
C LEU A 122 -4.82 -3.93 9.42
N GLY A 123 -5.69 -3.91 8.40
CA GLY A 123 -5.62 -4.85 7.28
C GLY A 123 -4.33 -4.71 6.47
N ALA A 124 -3.93 -3.48 6.16
CA ALA A 124 -2.69 -3.19 5.44
C ALA A 124 -1.44 -3.56 6.28
N ILE A 125 -1.43 -3.23 7.57
CA ILE A 125 -0.39 -3.65 8.52
C ILE A 125 -0.28 -5.18 8.53
N ASN A 126 -1.38 -5.91 8.75
CA ASN A 126 -1.37 -7.37 8.80
C ASN A 126 -0.93 -8.02 7.48
N ALA A 127 -1.21 -7.38 6.35
CA ALA A 127 -0.75 -7.79 5.03
C ALA A 127 0.73 -7.44 4.75
N LYS A 128 1.43 -6.76 5.67
CA LYS A 128 2.78 -6.18 5.48
C LYS A 128 2.82 -5.20 4.29
N GLN A 129 1.73 -4.48 4.12
CA GLN A 129 1.49 -3.46 3.10
C GLN A 129 1.29 -2.08 3.75
N MET A 130 1.93 -1.84 4.88
CA MET A 130 2.06 -0.51 5.47
C MET A 130 3.41 -0.47 6.17
N ASP A 131 4.31 0.35 5.65
CA ASP A 131 5.69 0.45 6.15
C ASP A 131 5.88 1.72 6.97
N ILE A 132 5.34 2.83 6.46
CA ILE A 132 5.46 4.15 7.06
C ILE A 132 4.07 4.80 7.13
N VAL A 133 3.85 5.61 8.16
CA VAL A 133 2.70 6.51 8.25
C VAL A 133 3.17 7.95 8.46
N LEU A 134 2.60 8.86 7.68
CA LEU A 134 2.68 10.29 7.91
C LEU A 134 1.40 10.72 8.62
N MET A 135 1.55 11.44 9.73
CA MET A 135 0.44 11.68 10.65
C MET A 135 0.58 13.00 11.40
N ASN A 136 -0.56 13.60 11.74
CA ASN A 136 -0.59 14.75 12.64
C ASN A 136 -0.50 14.31 14.12
N ASP A 137 -0.52 15.28 15.04
CA ASP A 137 -0.44 15.03 16.49
C ASP A 137 -1.47 14.01 16.99
N ASN A 138 -2.73 14.12 16.55
CA ASN A 138 -3.81 13.24 17.01
C ASN A 138 -3.58 11.79 16.60
N ALA A 139 -3.26 11.58 15.31
CA ALA A 139 -2.99 10.24 14.81
C ALA A 139 -1.69 9.67 15.41
N TYR A 140 -0.66 10.48 15.63
CA TYR A 140 0.57 10.06 16.30
C TYR A 140 0.29 9.53 17.71
N SER A 141 -0.42 10.31 18.53
CA SER A 141 -0.78 9.92 19.90
C SER A 141 -1.50 8.56 19.94
N GLN A 142 -2.50 8.36 19.07
CA GLN A 142 -3.30 7.13 19.04
C GLN A 142 -2.55 5.91 18.47
N MET A 143 -1.70 6.11 17.45
CA MET A 143 -0.93 5.01 16.87
C MET A 143 0.22 4.58 17.79
N SER A 144 0.84 5.54 18.49
CA SER A 144 1.85 5.29 19.51
C SER A 144 1.25 4.53 20.70
N SER A 145 0.12 5.00 21.23
CA SER A 145 -0.57 4.35 22.36
C SER A 145 -1.02 2.93 22.04
N SER A 146 -1.44 2.68 20.80
CA SER A 146 -1.83 1.35 20.32
C SER A 146 -0.65 0.41 20.05
N GLY A 147 0.60 0.87 20.22
CA GLY A 147 1.80 0.06 19.97
C GLY A 147 2.01 -0.34 18.51
N LEU A 148 1.44 0.41 17.56
CA LEU A 148 1.56 0.12 16.12
C LEU A 148 2.89 0.59 15.53
N LEU A 149 3.55 1.55 16.19
CA LEU A 149 4.79 2.16 15.76
C LEU A 149 6.00 1.41 16.33
N MET A 150 7.05 1.28 15.53
CA MET A 150 8.32 0.65 15.90
C MET A 150 9.22 1.66 16.63
N ASP A 151 9.98 1.17 17.61
CA ASP A 151 11.08 1.91 18.21
C ASP A 151 12.13 2.30 17.16
N MET A 152 12.42 3.60 17.05
CA MET A 152 13.40 4.17 16.12
C MET A 152 14.81 3.69 16.39
N ASN A 153 15.16 3.32 17.63
CA ASN A 153 16.44 2.66 17.91
C ASN A 153 16.55 1.31 17.18
N THR A 154 15.43 0.60 17.00
CA THR A 154 15.39 -0.64 16.22
C THR A 154 15.46 -0.35 14.73
N VAL A 155 14.72 0.66 14.24
CA VAL A 155 14.72 1.07 12.84
C VAL A 155 16.11 1.52 12.40
N LEU A 156 16.81 2.31 13.21
CA LEU A 156 18.07 2.97 12.85
C LEU A 156 19.32 2.20 13.29
N LYS A 157 19.16 1.04 13.92
CA LYS A 157 20.24 0.24 14.53
C LYS A 157 21.47 0.02 13.64
N ASN A 158 21.26 -0.11 12.33
CA ASN A 158 22.32 -0.43 11.37
C ASN A 158 22.87 0.78 10.61
N ASP A 159 22.39 2.00 10.90
CA ASP A 159 22.81 3.23 10.23
C ASP A 159 23.07 4.33 11.26
N ALA A 160 24.31 4.37 11.77
CA ALA A 160 24.72 5.32 12.81
C ALA A 160 24.72 6.77 12.31
N GLN A 161 25.04 7.00 11.03
CA GLN A 161 25.04 8.36 10.48
C GLN A 161 23.60 8.88 10.40
N LEU A 162 22.68 8.08 9.88
CA LEU A 162 21.27 8.45 9.83
C LEU A 162 20.69 8.63 11.23
N TYR A 163 21.11 7.83 12.21
CA TYR A 163 20.73 8.02 13.61
C TYR A 163 21.17 9.38 14.13
N GLU A 164 22.43 9.78 13.91
CA GLU A 164 22.94 11.08 14.35
C GLU A 164 22.19 12.24 13.67
N ASP A 165 21.95 12.13 12.35
CA ASP A 165 21.26 13.15 11.56
C ASP A 165 19.79 13.31 11.98
N LEU A 166 19.12 12.20 12.34
CA LEU A 166 17.72 12.22 12.79
C LEU A 166 17.55 12.49 14.28
N SER A 167 18.59 12.30 15.10
CA SER A 167 18.52 12.42 16.56
C SER A 167 17.82 13.69 17.07
N PRO A 168 18.01 14.88 16.47
CA PRO A 168 17.32 16.11 16.90
C PRO A 168 15.80 16.10 16.68
N TYR A 169 15.31 15.20 15.82
CA TYR A 169 13.92 15.10 15.37
C TYR A 169 13.21 13.88 15.94
N LEU A 170 13.92 12.97 16.62
CA LEU A 170 13.31 11.79 17.21
C LEU A 170 12.37 12.20 18.35
N THR A 171 11.16 11.65 18.33
CA THR A 171 10.09 12.01 19.26
C THR A 171 9.65 10.80 20.06
N GLU A 172 9.46 11.01 21.36
CA GLU A 172 8.91 10.00 22.28
C GLU A 172 7.39 10.03 22.26
N GLY A 173 6.79 8.86 22.31
CA GLY A 173 5.35 8.68 22.41
C GLY A 173 5.03 7.66 23.50
N THR A 174 3.83 7.77 24.04
CA THR A 174 3.36 6.86 25.09
C THR A 174 2.74 5.63 24.46
N VAL A 175 3.26 4.45 24.81
CA VAL A 175 2.72 3.14 24.41
C VAL A 175 1.95 2.55 25.58
N ILE A 176 0.74 2.07 25.35
CA ILE A 176 -0.07 1.37 26.35
C ILE A 176 0.27 -0.12 26.28
N LEU A 177 0.82 -0.67 27.36
CA LEU A 177 1.18 -2.08 27.48
C LEU A 177 0.01 -2.91 28.01
N GLU A 178 -0.65 -2.39 29.04
CA GLU A 178 -1.84 -2.98 29.66
C GLU A 178 -2.83 -1.86 30.00
N ASP A 179 -4.12 -2.10 29.74
CA ASP A 179 -5.21 -1.17 30.09
C ASP A 179 -6.40 -1.98 30.58
N ASN A 180 -6.83 -1.71 31.82
CA ASN A 180 -7.98 -2.38 32.43
C ASN A 180 -9.31 -1.62 32.23
N SER A 181 -9.37 -0.70 31.25
CA SER A 181 -10.54 0.15 31.02
C SER A 181 -11.83 -0.63 30.82
N ILE A 182 -11.79 -1.85 30.27
CA ILE A 182 -12.95 -2.71 30.09
C ILE A 182 -13.43 -3.24 31.44
N GLU A 183 -12.54 -3.83 32.23
CA GLU A 183 -12.82 -4.38 33.55
C GLU A 183 -13.35 -3.29 34.48
N PHE A 184 -12.74 -2.11 34.45
CA PHE A 184 -13.21 -0.95 35.22
C PHE A 184 -14.62 -0.52 34.79
N LYS A 185 -14.90 -0.39 33.48
CA LYS A 185 -16.23 -0.03 32.96
C LYS A 185 -17.30 -1.07 33.26
N LEU A 186 -16.92 -2.34 33.38
CA LEU A 186 -17.81 -3.44 33.75
C LEU A 186 -17.95 -3.62 35.27
N ASN A 187 -17.32 -2.77 36.09
CA ASN A 187 -17.21 -2.89 37.54
C ASN A 187 -16.59 -4.24 37.99
N GLU A 188 -15.72 -4.81 37.17
CA GLU A 188 -14.91 -5.99 37.48
C GLU A 188 -13.55 -5.62 38.12
N ALA A 189 -13.20 -4.33 38.10
CA ALA A 189 -12.07 -3.74 38.82
C ALA A 189 -12.50 -2.48 39.61
N ASP A 190 -12.00 -2.34 40.84
CA ASP A 190 -12.33 -1.20 41.72
C ASP A 190 -11.65 0.12 41.29
N THR A 191 -10.52 0.03 40.59
CA THR A 191 -9.72 1.18 40.14
C THR A 191 -9.26 1.03 38.70
N TYR A 192 -9.26 2.15 37.99
CA TYR A 192 -8.65 2.25 36.66
C TYR A 192 -7.12 2.24 36.77
N GLU A 193 -6.48 1.35 36.01
CA GLU A 193 -5.04 1.20 35.90
C GLU A 193 -4.64 0.99 34.43
N ALA A 194 -3.64 1.75 33.99
CA ALA A 194 -2.98 1.55 32.71
C ALA A 194 -1.47 1.54 32.91
N VAL A 195 -0.81 0.53 32.36
CA VAL A 195 0.65 0.41 32.34
C VAL A 195 1.13 0.98 31.01
N THR A 196 1.98 1.99 31.08
CA THR A 196 2.50 2.68 29.89
C THR A 196 4.03 2.75 29.88
N GLU A 197 4.59 2.87 28.68
CA GLU A 197 6.02 3.04 28.43
C GLU A 197 6.24 4.22 27.49
N GLN A 198 7.29 5.02 27.71
CA GLN A 198 7.74 6.01 26.73
C GLN A 198 8.66 5.33 25.72
N GLN A 199 8.35 5.47 24.44
CA GLN A 199 9.13 4.88 23.36
C GLN A 199 9.44 5.92 22.30
N LEU A 200 10.68 5.94 21.83
CA LEU A 200 11.14 6.79 20.73
C LEU A 200 10.62 6.22 19.40
N ASN A 201 9.40 6.54 18.99
CA ASN A 201 8.70 5.81 17.91
C ASN A 201 8.20 6.68 16.75
N ALA A 202 8.65 7.93 16.68
CA ALA A 202 8.43 8.79 15.52
C ALA A 202 9.61 9.74 15.24
N VAL A 203 9.62 10.30 14.04
CA VAL A 203 10.42 11.44 13.63
C VAL A 203 9.49 12.64 13.42
N ASP A 204 9.74 13.75 14.11
CA ASP A 204 9.11 15.03 13.81
C ASP A 204 9.73 15.63 12.55
N VAL A 205 8.95 15.66 11.47
CA VAL A 205 9.40 16.13 10.16
C VAL A 205 8.83 17.50 9.82
N SER A 206 8.18 18.17 10.77
CA SER A 206 7.50 19.46 10.54
C SER A 206 8.43 20.51 9.94
N GLU A 207 9.70 20.49 10.36
CA GLU A 207 10.72 21.47 9.94
C GLU A 207 11.52 21.07 8.69
N PHE A 208 11.28 19.87 8.15
CA PHE A 208 12.01 19.38 6.99
C PHE A 208 11.65 20.21 5.75
N PRO A 209 12.61 20.52 4.85
CA PRO A 209 12.39 21.48 3.78
C PRO A 209 11.20 21.11 2.87
N VAL A 210 11.06 19.83 2.54
CA VAL A 210 9.96 19.30 1.71
C VAL A 210 8.59 19.66 2.28
N PHE A 211 8.39 19.73 3.60
CA PHE A 211 7.08 19.93 4.22
C PHE A 211 6.72 21.40 4.52
N ARG A 212 7.67 22.35 4.41
CA ARG A 212 7.44 23.77 4.77
C ARG A 212 6.29 24.44 4.03
N ASN A 213 5.97 23.98 2.81
CA ASN A 213 4.88 24.50 1.99
C ASN A 213 3.73 23.50 1.82
N ALA A 214 3.66 22.46 2.65
CA ALA A 214 2.66 21.40 2.53
C ALA A 214 1.25 21.81 2.96
N GLY A 215 1.07 23.00 3.56
CA GLY A 215 -0.22 23.47 4.06
C GLY A 215 -0.75 22.66 5.25
N ILE A 216 0.15 22.05 6.02
CA ILE A 216 -0.18 21.27 7.21
C ILE A 216 -0.45 22.24 8.36
N ASP A 217 -1.56 22.03 9.06
CA ASP A 217 -1.86 22.73 10.31
C ASP A 217 -1.37 21.85 11.47
N GLY A 218 -0.41 22.36 12.26
CA GLY A 218 0.22 21.62 13.36
C GLY A 218 1.47 20.84 12.95
N ASN A 219 1.84 19.86 13.77
CA ASN A 219 3.06 19.08 13.57
C ASN A 219 2.80 17.90 12.61
N LEU A 220 3.86 17.47 11.94
CA LEU A 220 3.86 16.27 11.11
C LEU A 220 4.90 15.28 11.64
N TYR A 221 4.43 14.06 11.88
CA TYR A 221 5.25 12.95 12.34
C TYR A 221 5.32 11.85 11.28
N ILE A 222 6.47 11.20 11.24
CA ILE A 222 6.67 9.94 10.52
C ILE A 222 6.87 8.83 11.53
N GLY A 223 6.01 7.82 11.45
CA GLY A 223 6.10 6.59 12.23
C GLY A 223 6.37 5.40 11.32
N VAL A 224 7.15 4.44 11.81
CA VAL A 224 7.44 3.19 11.10
C VAL A 224 6.59 2.08 11.69
N ILE A 225 5.90 1.31 10.86
CA ILE A 225 5.01 0.25 11.34
C ILE A 225 5.80 -0.94 11.89
N GLY A 226 5.41 -1.43 13.06
CA GLY A 226 6.12 -2.47 13.83
C GLY A 226 6.40 -3.79 13.10
N ASN A 227 5.64 -4.13 12.04
CA ASN A 227 5.82 -5.38 11.30
C ASN A 227 6.35 -5.20 9.87
N THR A 228 6.86 -4.01 9.53
CA THR A 228 7.42 -3.76 8.20
C THR A 228 8.57 -4.72 7.87
N PRO A 229 8.56 -5.37 6.69
CA PRO A 229 9.70 -6.15 6.22
C PRO A 229 10.73 -5.30 5.46
N ARG A 230 10.52 -3.99 5.30
CA ARG A 230 11.26 -3.13 4.37
C ARG A 230 12.14 -2.09 5.07
N ILE A 231 12.75 -2.45 6.21
CA ILE A 231 13.54 -1.53 7.05
C ILE A 231 14.59 -0.74 6.25
N GLU A 232 15.33 -1.38 5.35
CA GLU A 232 16.34 -0.68 4.53
C GLU A 232 15.71 0.40 3.61
N LYS A 233 14.51 0.16 3.08
CA LYS A 233 13.79 1.14 2.25
C LYS A 233 13.21 2.28 3.09
N VAL A 234 12.79 1.97 4.32
CA VAL A 234 12.36 2.96 5.29
C VAL A 234 13.51 3.89 5.67
N GLN A 235 14.69 3.34 5.99
CA GLN A 235 15.90 4.12 6.28
C GLN A 235 16.28 5.02 5.10
N ALA A 236 16.29 4.49 3.88
CA ALA A 236 16.56 5.28 2.67
C ALA A 236 15.54 6.42 2.49
N PHE A 237 14.26 6.18 2.79
CA PHE A 237 13.22 7.20 2.72
C PHE A 237 13.43 8.31 3.76
N LEU A 238 13.74 7.96 5.01
CA LEU A 238 14.05 8.95 6.05
C LEU A 238 15.29 9.78 5.69
N ALA A 239 16.34 9.15 5.15
CA ALA A 239 17.54 9.83 4.69
C ALA A 239 17.26 10.81 3.54
N TYR A 240 16.41 10.41 2.58
CA TYR A 240 15.95 11.27 1.49
C TYR A 240 15.26 12.53 2.02
N LEU A 241 14.36 12.38 2.98
CA LEU A 241 13.55 13.49 3.50
C LEU A 241 14.38 14.60 4.17
N LEU A 242 15.53 14.27 4.76
CA LEU A 242 16.44 15.26 5.35
C LEU A 242 16.92 16.32 4.35
N ASN A 243 17.00 15.95 3.07
CA ASN A 243 17.58 16.78 2.00
C ASN A 243 16.59 17.11 0.88
N ALA A 244 15.36 16.59 0.93
CA ALA A 244 14.34 16.83 -0.08
C ALA A 244 13.77 18.25 0.03
N GLU A 245 13.60 18.93 -1.10
CA GLU A 245 13.06 20.30 -1.21
C GLU A 245 11.70 20.36 -1.92
#